data_AF-A0A161CHM6-F1
#
_entry.id   AF-A0A161CHM6-F1
#
_cell.length_a   1.000
_cell.length_b   1.000
_cell.length_c   1.000
_cell.angle_alpha   90.00
_cell.angle_beta   90.00
_cell.angle_gamma   90.00
#
_symmetry.space_group_name_H-M   'P 1'
#
loop_
_entity.id
_entity.type
_entity.pdbx_description
1 polymer ?
#
loop_
_entity_poly.entity_id
_entity_poly.type
_entity_poly.pdbx_seq_one_letter_code
_entity_poly.pdbx_strand_id
1 'polypeptide(L)'
;DYSPAFGRIKDFRIGEAGGTTRGIFPYKRDAVGRIDFKTSNFDWSAPEPRIDFKDSMLTALEGSVGYSLGGARVEVEVGYERFVIKGAKKSGKKHEDADSVFLLGKELAHDTARGQVDRLANALGKMTKADAKKWGNSIESVAGNGATVSGKVCGKGTNGTGSTKCGQSSDNGTISAVFSTENATLLSTDTTNINTQGMATNINTLTKEEKAIVAGAFARVEGAEIAEIRAVGSTSVMLNACYDLLTEGVGVVPYACAGIGGNFVSIIDGHVNPKFAYRVKAGLSYALTPEISAFA
;
A
#
# COMPACT_ATOMS: atom_id res chain seq x y z
N ASP A 1 -12.30 -31.73 -16.32
CA ASP A 1 -11.53 -30.58 -15.84
C ASP A 1 -12.34 -29.70 -14.92
N TYR A 2 -12.37 -30.07 -13.64
CA TYR A 2 -12.44 -29.10 -12.56
C TYR A 2 -11.25 -28.16 -12.78
N SER A 3 -11.46 -27.12 -13.59
CA SER A 3 -10.42 -26.16 -13.92
C SER A 3 -10.05 -25.53 -12.58
N PRO A 4 -8.82 -25.72 -12.05
CA PRO A 4 -8.41 -24.93 -10.92
C PRO A 4 -8.51 -23.49 -11.40
N ALA A 5 -9.48 -22.74 -10.88
CA ALA A 5 -9.61 -21.35 -11.21
C ALA A 5 -8.30 -20.71 -10.76
N PHE A 6 -7.48 -20.27 -11.73
CA PHE A 6 -6.22 -19.61 -11.40
C PHE A 6 -6.57 -18.21 -10.88
N GLY A 7 -6.74 -18.11 -9.57
CA GLY A 7 -6.89 -16.84 -8.89
C GLY A 7 -5.70 -15.92 -9.20
N ARG A 8 -5.98 -14.66 -9.52
CA ARG A 8 -4.94 -13.64 -9.70
C ARG A 8 -5.43 -12.32 -9.12
N ILE A 9 -4.59 -11.72 -8.29
CA ILE A 9 -4.80 -10.35 -7.81
C ILE A 9 -4.25 -9.38 -8.87
N LYS A 10 -5.09 -8.41 -9.25
CA LYS A 10 -4.72 -7.28 -10.10
C LYS A 10 -5.06 -5.98 -9.40
N ASP A 11 -4.33 -4.92 -9.75
CA ASP A 11 -4.63 -3.54 -9.34
C ASP A 11 -4.77 -3.38 -7.81
N PHE A 12 -3.97 -4.14 -7.06
CA PHE A 12 -3.95 -4.07 -5.61
C PHE A 12 -3.50 -2.68 -5.14
N ARG A 13 -4.27 -2.10 -4.23
CA ARG A 13 -4.00 -0.79 -3.63
C ARG A 13 -4.17 -0.88 -2.12
N ILE A 14 -3.37 -0.09 -1.41
CA ILE A 14 -3.40 0.03 0.05
C ILE A 14 -3.59 1.50 0.38
N GLY A 15 -4.41 1.79 1.38
CA GLY A 15 -4.57 3.14 1.91
C GLY A 15 -5.24 3.11 3.26
N GLU A 16 -5.06 4.19 4.01
CA GLU A 16 -5.74 4.45 5.27
C GLU A 16 -7.25 4.59 5.01
N ALA A 17 -8.07 4.14 5.97
CA ALA A 17 -9.53 4.21 5.85
C ALA A 17 -10.06 5.65 5.65
N GLY A 18 -9.34 6.65 6.16
CA GLY A 18 -9.66 8.07 6.00
C GLY A 18 -9.35 8.65 4.61
N GLY A 19 -8.78 7.88 3.68
CA GLY A 19 -8.48 8.32 2.31
C GLY A 19 -7.35 9.35 2.23
N THR A 20 -6.55 9.49 3.28
CA THR A 20 -5.45 10.47 3.39
C THR A 20 -4.15 9.99 2.76
N THR A 21 -4.03 8.69 2.46
CA THR A 21 -2.85 8.14 1.77
C THR A 21 -2.72 8.72 0.37
N ARG A 22 -1.57 9.34 0.11
CA ARG A 22 -1.21 9.91 -1.20
C ARG A 22 -0.10 9.14 -1.90
N GLY A 23 0.67 8.33 -1.17
CA GLY A 23 1.68 7.46 -1.76
C GLY A 23 2.02 6.28 -0.86
N ILE A 24 2.57 5.24 -1.49
CA ILE A 24 3.03 4.03 -0.80
C ILE A 24 4.55 3.94 -0.98
N PHE A 25 5.28 3.75 0.12
CA PHE A 25 6.74 3.69 0.12
C PHE A 25 7.20 2.33 0.66
N PRO A 26 7.94 1.52 -0.12
CA PRO A 26 8.39 0.22 0.34
C PRO A 26 9.56 0.34 1.31
N TYR A 27 9.71 -0.62 2.21
CA TYR A 27 10.86 -0.69 3.10
C TYR A 27 12.16 -1.01 2.32
N LYS A 28 13.27 -0.35 2.68
CA LYS A 28 14.60 -0.56 2.09
C LYS A 28 15.12 -1.93 2.50
N ARG A 29 15.72 -2.62 1.54
CA ARG A 29 16.19 -4.01 1.69
C ARG A 29 17.58 -4.16 2.30
N ASP A 30 18.21 -3.06 2.65
CA ASP A 30 19.60 -3.02 3.10
C ASP A 30 19.73 -3.02 4.64
N ALA A 31 18.61 -3.01 5.37
CA ALA A 31 18.58 -3.09 6.82
C ALA A 31 18.79 -4.55 7.27
N VAL A 32 20.03 -4.92 7.57
CA VAL A 32 20.37 -6.19 8.20
C VAL A 32 19.87 -6.16 9.64
N GLY A 33 18.84 -6.94 9.98
CA GLY A 33 18.29 -7.07 11.34
C GLY A 33 16.79 -6.84 11.43
N ARG A 34 16.24 -6.83 12.66
CA ARG A 34 14.81 -6.57 12.92
C ARG A 34 14.37 -5.29 12.22
N ILE A 35 13.16 -5.30 11.67
CA ILE A 35 12.53 -4.13 11.05
C ILE A 35 12.54 -2.97 12.06
N ASP A 36 13.29 -1.92 11.74
CA ASP A 36 13.38 -0.69 12.53
C ASP A 36 12.51 0.35 11.81
N PHE A 37 11.41 0.73 12.44
CA PHE A 37 10.39 1.63 11.87
C PHE A 37 10.82 3.09 11.86
N LYS A 38 12.06 3.36 11.42
CA LYS A 38 12.55 4.70 11.12
C LYS A 38 12.20 5.05 9.69
N THR A 39 11.67 6.26 9.49
CA THR A 39 11.32 6.78 8.17
C THR A 39 12.49 6.82 7.18
N SER A 40 13.75 6.84 7.64
CA SER A 40 14.95 6.69 6.81
C SER A 40 15.07 5.34 6.11
N ASN A 41 14.42 4.31 6.65
CA ASN A 41 14.49 2.94 6.17
C ASN A 41 13.46 2.64 5.09
N PHE A 42 12.69 3.64 4.62
CA PHE A 42 11.80 3.49 3.47
C PHE A 42 12.44 4.06 2.21
N ASP A 43 12.11 3.47 1.06
CA ASP A 43 12.61 3.91 -0.25
C ASP A 43 11.75 5.05 -0.79
N TRP A 44 12.18 6.28 -0.48
CA TRP A 44 11.58 7.52 -0.97
C TRP A 44 11.82 7.77 -2.46
N SER A 45 12.72 7.03 -3.10
CA SER A 45 13.08 7.24 -4.52
C SER A 45 12.15 6.52 -5.50
N ALA A 46 11.42 5.51 -5.02
CA ALA A 46 10.48 4.73 -5.81
C ALA A 46 9.08 4.71 -5.16
N PRO A 47 8.40 5.87 -5.11
CA PRO A 47 7.02 5.94 -4.63
C PRO A 47 6.08 5.11 -5.51
N GLU A 48 5.08 4.50 -4.87
CA GLU A 48 4.02 3.70 -5.48
C GLU A 48 4.56 2.47 -6.24
N PRO A 49 5.23 1.54 -5.52
CA PRO A 49 5.70 0.31 -6.14
C PRO A 49 4.52 -0.52 -6.62
N ARG A 50 4.71 -1.22 -7.74
CA ARG A 50 3.77 -2.24 -8.17
C ARG A 50 3.86 -3.43 -7.21
N ILE A 51 2.76 -3.72 -6.52
CA ILE A 51 2.64 -4.88 -5.63
C ILE A 51 2.04 -6.04 -6.42
N ASP A 52 2.86 -7.02 -6.75
CA ASP A 52 2.43 -8.24 -7.43
C ASP A 52 2.34 -9.40 -6.43
N PHE A 53 1.53 -10.40 -6.75
CA PHE A 53 1.35 -11.61 -5.94
C PHE A 53 1.79 -12.85 -6.71
N LYS A 54 2.29 -13.86 -5.98
CA LYS A 54 2.61 -15.17 -6.54
C LYS A 54 1.32 -15.83 -6.99
N ASP A 55 1.41 -16.53 -8.12
CA ASP A 55 0.29 -17.30 -8.64
C ASP A 55 0.07 -18.51 -7.71
N SER A 56 -1.16 -18.67 -7.22
CA SER A 56 -1.49 -19.55 -6.08
C SER A 56 -1.69 -21.03 -6.44
N MET A 57 -0.92 -21.53 -7.41
CA MET A 57 -1.14 -22.84 -8.06
C MET A 57 -1.12 -24.04 -7.09
N LEU A 58 -0.52 -23.93 -5.90
CA LEU A 58 -0.39 -25.02 -4.92
C LEU A 58 -1.19 -24.81 -3.63
N THR A 59 -1.80 -23.62 -3.44
CA THR A 59 -2.44 -23.23 -2.16
C THR A 59 -3.92 -22.88 -2.33
N ALA A 60 -4.49 -23.20 -3.49
CA ALA A 60 -5.92 -23.14 -3.74
C ALA A 60 -6.53 -24.53 -3.46
N LEU A 61 -7.46 -24.62 -2.52
CA LEU A 61 -8.23 -25.82 -2.24
C LEU A 61 -9.72 -25.49 -2.37
N GLU A 62 -10.41 -26.16 -3.28
CA GLU A 62 -11.86 -26.09 -3.42
C GLU A 62 -12.43 -27.49 -3.16
N GLY A 63 -13.41 -27.56 -2.26
CA GLY A 63 -14.13 -28.78 -1.94
C GLY A 63 -15.62 -28.51 -1.99
N SER A 64 -16.39 -29.50 -2.43
CA SER A 64 -17.84 -29.40 -2.53
C SER A 64 -18.51 -30.60 -1.89
N VAL A 65 -19.62 -30.36 -1.17
CA VAL A 65 -20.50 -31.42 -0.67
C VAL A 65 -21.92 -31.11 -1.13
N GLY A 66 -22.63 -32.11 -1.61
CA GLY A 66 -23.93 -31.90 -2.19
C GLY A 66 -24.82 -33.13 -2.18
N TYR A 67 -26.05 -32.94 -2.62
CA TYR A 67 -27.08 -33.97 -2.70
C TYR A 67 -27.77 -33.90 -4.06
N SER A 68 -28.03 -35.07 -4.67
CA SER A 68 -28.62 -35.20 -6.00
C SER A 68 -29.96 -35.93 -5.96
N LEU A 69 -30.96 -35.40 -6.68
CA LEU A 69 -32.29 -36.00 -6.87
C LEU A 69 -32.74 -35.82 -8.32
N GLY A 70 -32.89 -36.92 -9.06
CA GLY A 70 -33.64 -36.93 -10.33
C GLY A 70 -33.20 -35.87 -11.35
N GLY A 71 -31.88 -35.65 -11.47
CA GLY A 71 -31.29 -34.65 -12.36
C GLY A 71 -31.01 -33.28 -11.71
N ALA A 72 -31.62 -32.95 -10.57
CA ALA A 72 -31.24 -31.77 -9.79
C ALA A 72 -30.13 -32.09 -8.78
N ARG A 73 -29.19 -31.17 -8.57
CA ARG A 73 -28.17 -31.27 -7.51
C ARG A 73 -28.07 -29.96 -6.73
N VAL A 74 -27.87 -30.04 -5.43
CA VAL A 74 -27.54 -28.89 -4.58
C VAL A 74 -26.15 -29.12 -4.02
N GLU A 75 -25.24 -28.17 -4.22
CA GLU A 75 -23.84 -28.28 -3.85
C GLU A 75 -23.40 -27.08 -3.02
N VAL A 76 -22.85 -27.33 -1.83
CA VAL A 76 -22.13 -26.34 -1.04
C VAL A 76 -20.65 -26.45 -1.38
N GLU A 77 -20.08 -25.39 -1.93
CA GLU A 77 -18.68 -25.30 -2.30
C GLU A 77 -17.95 -24.37 -1.33
N VAL A 78 -16.82 -24.84 -0.81
CA VAL A 78 -15.91 -24.07 0.02
C VAL A 78 -14.56 -24.04 -0.67
N GLY A 79 -14.09 -22.83 -0.96
CA GLY A 79 -12.79 -22.57 -1.57
C GLY A 79 -11.91 -21.77 -0.62
N TYR A 80 -10.63 -22.09 -0.56
CA TYR A 80 -9.62 -21.27 0.09
C TYR A 80 -8.48 -21.04 -0.89
N GLU A 81 -8.12 -19.77 -1.10
CA GLU A 81 -6.97 -19.36 -1.89
C GLU A 81 -6.07 -18.44 -1.06
N ARG A 82 -4.76 -18.61 -1.20
CA ARG A 82 -3.76 -17.76 -0.55
C ARG A 82 -2.79 -17.17 -1.57
N PHE A 83 -2.74 -15.85 -1.65
CA PHE A 83 -1.88 -15.08 -2.56
C PHE A 83 -0.73 -14.43 -1.77
N VAL A 84 0.48 -14.95 -1.90
CA VAL A 84 1.67 -14.40 -1.22
C VAL A 84 2.26 -13.25 -2.03
N ILE A 85 2.71 -12.15 -1.41
CA ILE A 85 3.38 -11.07 -2.14
C ILE A 85 4.61 -11.60 -2.88
N LYS A 86 4.76 -11.20 -4.15
CA LYS A 86 6.01 -11.36 -4.91
C LYS A 86 6.99 -10.35 -4.34
N GLY A 87 8.04 -10.83 -3.69
CA GLY A 87 9.19 -9.99 -3.41
C GLY A 87 9.71 -9.37 -4.70
N ALA A 88 9.92 -8.04 -4.72
CA ALA A 88 10.48 -7.39 -5.91
C ALA A 88 11.85 -8.01 -6.25
N LYS A 89 12.15 -8.22 -7.53
CA LYS A 89 13.42 -8.86 -7.93
C LYS A 89 14.53 -7.80 -8.00
N LYS A 90 15.39 -7.71 -6.97
CA LYS A 90 16.73 -7.12 -7.07
C LYS A 90 17.75 -8.20 -6.70
N SER A 91 18.82 -8.28 -7.47
CA SER A 91 19.82 -9.35 -7.52
C SER A 91 20.13 -10.05 -6.18
N GLY A 92 19.85 -11.35 -6.11
CA GLY A 92 20.66 -12.31 -5.36
C GLY A 92 20.52 -12.39 -3.83
N LYS A 93 19.86 -11.44 -3.16
CA LYS A 93 19.58 -11.56 -1.71
C LYS A 93 18.09 -11.44 -1.42
N LYS A 94 17.49 -12.54 -0.94
CA LYS A 94 16.12 -12.57 -0.46
C LYS A 94 16.08 -11.94 0.94
N HIS A 95 15.44 -10.78 1.07
CA HIS A 95 14.99 -10.28 2.35
C HIS A 95 13.47 -10.35 2.36
N GLU A 96 12.94 -11.53 2.74
CA GLU A 96 11.51 -11.85 2.62
C GLU A 96 10.61 -10.95 3.49
N ASP A 97 11.12 -10.42 4.60
CA ASP A 97 10.35 -9.59 5.56
C ASP A 97 10.22 -8.11 5.15
N ALA A 98 11.19 -7.57 4.40
CA ALA A 98 11.16 -6.16 3.95
C ALA A 98 10.14 -5.94 2.82
N ASP A 99 9.85 -7.01 2.07
CA ASP A 99 8.99 -6.97 0.87
C ASP A 99 7.51 -6.85 1.19
N SER A 100 7.14 -7.08 2.45
CA SER A 100 5.78 -6.95 2.98
C SER A 100 5.51 -5.63 3.68
N VAL A 101 6.51 -4.79 3.94
CA VAL A 101 6.33 -3.57 4.75
C VAL A 101 6.30 -2.31 3.89
N PHE A 102 5.24 -1.52 4.08
CA PHE A 102 4.97 -0.31 3.35
C PHE A 102 4.63 0.84 4.30
N LEU A 103 5.13 2.05 4.01
CA LEU A 103 4.70 3.28 4.66
C LEU A 103 3.66 3.98 3.78
N LEU A 104 2.53 4.32 4.41
CA LEU A 104 1.41 5.02 3.79
C LEU A 104 1.62 6.53 3.97
N GLY A 105 2.30 7.14 3.01
CA GLY A 105 2.65 8.55 3.06
C GLY A 105 1.46 9.46 2.70
N LYS A 106 1.44 10.65 3.30
CA LYS A 106 0.46 11.71 3.05
C LYS A 106 1.04 12.78 2.11
N GLU A 107 0.34 13.89 1.95
CA GLU A 107 0.57 14.91 0.90
C GLU A 107 2.00 15.45 0.90
N LEU A 108 2.52 15.93 2.05
CA LEU A 108 3.84 16.55 2.12
C LEU A 108 4.97 15.56 1.84
N ALA A 109 4.93 14.38 2.47
CA ALA A 109 5.92 13.34 2.26
C ALA A 109 5.91 12.84 0.80
N HIS A 110 4.72 12.66 0.22
CA HIS A 110 4.55 12.21 -1.15
C HIS A 110 5.05 13.22 -2.18
N ASP A 111 4.64 14.48 -2.05
CA ASP A 111 5.01 15.53 -3.02
C ASP A 111 6.50 15.88 -2.92
N THR A 112 7.10 15.78 -1.73
CA THR A 112 8.56 15.85 -1.54
C THR A 112 9.29 14.75 -2.31
N ALA A 113 8.87 13.50 -2.15
CA ALA A 113 9.49 12.35 -2.81
C ALA A 113 9.37 12.41 -4.34
N ARG A 114 8.22 12.89 -4.84
CA ARG A 114 7.94 13.06 -6.28
C ARG A 114 8.53 14.33 -6.89
N GLY A 115 9.06 15.27 -6.09
CA GLY A 115 9.55 16.56 -6.57
C GLY A 115 8.46 17.47 -7.14
N GLN A 116 7.23 17.37 -6.63
CA GLN A 116 6.08 18.17 -7.08
C GLN A 116 6.10 19.55 -6.41
N VAL A 117 6.89 20.48 -6.94
CA VAL A 117 7.15 21.80 -6.31
C VAL A 117 5.85 22.55 -5.97
N ASP A 118 4.93 22.73 -6.93
CA ASP A 118 3.72 23.53 -6.70
C ASP A 118 2.74 22.86 -5.72
N ARG A 119 2.63 21.53 -5.76
CA ARG A 119 1.78 20.78 -4.82
C ARG A 119 2.37 20.82 -3.41
N LEU A 120 3.67 20.63 -3.31
CA LEU A 120 4.40 20.72 -2.04
C LEU A 120 4.30 22.13 -1.45
N ALA A 121 4.42 23.19 -2.24
CA ALA A 121 4.29 24.56 -1.77
C ALA A 121 2.88 24.86 -1.22
N ASN A 122 1.85 24.35 -1.89
CA ASN A 122 0.47 24.45 -1.43
C ASN A 122 0.25 23.65 -0.13
N ALA A 123 0.80 22.45 -0.03
CA ALA A 123 0.71 21.62 1.17
C ALA A 123 1.46 22.26 2.36
N LEU A 124 2.66 22.80 2.12
CA LEU A 124 3.43 23.58 3.09
C LEU A 124 2.61 24.78 3.60
N GLY A 125 1.90 25.48 2.71
CA GLY A 125 1.04 26.60 3.09
C GLY A 125 -0.03 26.25 4.11
N LYS A 126 -0.53 25.00 4.09
CA LYS A 126 -1.54 24.48 5.03
C LYS A 126 -0.95 23.98 6.35
N MET A 127 0.37 23.92 6.50
CA MET A 127 0.98 23.55 7.77
C MET A 127 0.86 24.69 8.78
N THR A 128 0.72 24.34 10.06
CA THR A 128 0.85 25.32 11.14
C THR A 128 2.33 25.60 11.44
N LYS A 129 2.65 26.76 12.03
CA LYS A 129 4.00 27.04 12.55
C LYS A 129 4.45 26.01 13.59
N ALA A 130 3.52 25.54 14.44
CA ALA A 130 3.80 24.46 15.39
C ALA A 130 4.23 23.15 14.70
N ASP A 131 3.54 22.75 13.63
CA ASP A 131 3.89 21.54 12.88
C ASP A 131 5.18 21.72 12.09
N ALA A 132 5.42 22.90 11.53
CA ALA A 132 6.66 23.24 10.84
C ALA A 132 7.86 23.19 11.80
N LYS A 133 7.71 23.63 13.06
CA LYS A 133 8.75 23.49 14.08
C LYS A 133 9.04 22.02 14.42
N LYS A 134 7.99 21.20 14.64
CA LYS A 134 8.16 19.76 14.89
C LYS A 134 8.86 19.07 13.72
N TRP A 135 8.50 19.44 12.49
CA TRP A 135 9.13 18.95 11.27
C TRP A 135 10.60 19.36 11.21
N GLY A 136 10.92 20.64 11.46
CA GLY A 136 12.30 21.13 11.55
C GLY A 136 13.14 20.39 12.58
N ASN A 137 12.62 20.23 13.81
CA ASN A 137 13.27 19.46 14.86
C ASN A 137 13.52 18.00 14.44
N SER A 138 12.56 17.37 13.74
CA SER A 138 12.73 16.01 13.23
C SER A 138 13.85 15.92 12.19
N ILE A 139 13.99 16.91 11.30
CA ILE A 139 15.09 16.97 10.32
C ILE A 139 16.43 17.18 11.05
N GLU A 140 16.48 18.16 11.95
CA GLU A 140 17.69 18.58 12.64
C GLU A 140 18.22 17.53 13.62
N SER A 141 17.35 16.64 14.11
CA SER A 141 17.74 15.49 14.94
C SER A 141 18.54 14.41 14.20
N VAL A 142 18.61 14.47 12.85
CA VAL A 142 19.41 13.52 12.06
C VAL A 142 20.90 13.86 12.16
N ALA A 143 21.67 12.95 12.75
CA ALA A 143 23.11 13.12 12.98
C ALA A 143 23.89 13.43 11.68
N GLY A 144 24.86 14.35 11.77
CA GLY A 144 25.82 14.68 10.72
C GLY A 144 25.31 15.60 9.60
N ASN A 145 24.03 15.51 9.21
CA ASN A 145 23.50 16.30 8.08
C ASN A 145 22.20 17.07 8.37
N GLY A 146 21.51 16.83 9.48
CA GLY A 146 20.19 17.40 9.77
C GLY A 146 20.14 18.93 9.73
N ALA A 147 21.05 19.61 10.44
CA ALA A 147 21.12 21.07 10.45
C ALA A 147 21.42 21.67 9.06
N THR A 148 22.30 21.03 8.30
CA THR A 148 22.64 21.44 6.93
C THR A 148 21.46 21.30 5.99
N VAL A 149 20.73 20.18 6.06
CA VAL A 149 19.50 19.96 5.28
C VAL A 149 18.43 20.97 5.66
N SER A 150 18.23 21.22 6.95
CA SER A 150 17.30 22.22 7.46
C SER A 150 17.61 23.63 6.93
N GLY A 151 18.89 24.03 6.95
CA GLY A 151 19.34 25.29 6.36
C GLY A 151 19.13 25.37 4.84
N LYS A 152 19.42 24.28 4.10
CA LYS A 152 19.16 24.20 2.66
C LYS A 152 17.69 24.37 2.31
N VAL A 153 16.78 23.79 3.09
CA VAL A 153 15.33 23.98 2.92
C VAL A 153 14.95 25.46 3.03
N CYS A 154 15.50 26.16 4.03
CA CYS A 154 15.25 27.59 4.18
C CYS A 154 16.02 28.47 3.21
N GLY A 155 17.11 28.01 2.59
CA GLY A 155 17.77 28.72 1.48
C GLY A 155 19.23 29.11 1.73
N LYS A 156 19.89 28.68 2.82
CA LYS A 156 21.33 28.95 3.04
C LYS A 156 22.07 27.87 3.84
N GLY A 157 23.35 27.68 3.51
CA GLY A 157 24.30 26.75 4.14
C GLY A 157 25.20 27.32 5.25
N THR A 158 24.88 28.46 5.87
CA THR A 158 25.67 29.02 7.00
C THR A 158 24.81 29.82 7.99
N ASN A 159 24.96 29.50 9.29
CA ASN A 159 24.26 30.10 10.44
C ASN A 159 24.54 31.61 10.55
N GLY A 160 23.52 32.46 10.40
CA GLY A 160 23.64 33.91 10.58
C GLY A 160 22.59 34.47 11.56
N THR A 161 23.01 35.37 12.44
CA THR A 161 22.23 35.98 13.54
C THR A 161 21.33 37.14 13.08
N GLY A 162 20.46 36.91 12.09
CA GLY A 162 19.47 37.88 11.60
C GLY A 162 18.02 37.38 11.68
N SER A 163 17.04 38.23 11.37
CA SER A 163 15.61 37.87 11.29
C SER A 163 15.43 36.58 10.48
N THR A 164 14.93 35.52 11.10
CA THR A 164 14.91 34.18 10.53
C THR A 164 13.79 34.06 9.49
N LYS A 165 14.19 34.12 8.21
CA LYS A 165 13.32 33.88 7.05
C LYS A 165 13.56 32.49 6.48
N CYS A 166 12.57 31.94 5.77
CA CYS A 166 12.66 30.63 5.13
C CYS A 166 11.99 30.63 3.74
N GLY A 167 12.71 30.16 2.72
CA GLY A 167 12.27 30.12 1.32
C GLY A 167 12.50 31.42 0.53
N GLN A 168 13.30 32.37 1.02
CA GLN A 168 13.68 33.61 0.34
C GLN A 168 15.21 33.67 0.09
N SER A 169 15.65 34.63 -0.72
CA SER A 169 17.05 34.72 -1.19
C SER A 169 18.06 35.23 -0.14
N SER A 170 17.62 35.65 1.05
CA SER A 170 18.45 36.31 2.08
C SER A 170 18.52 35.53 3.40
N ASP A 171 18.19 34.24 3.36
CA ASP A 171 17.80 33.45 4.52
C ASP A 171 19.00 32.96 5.33
N ASN A 172 18.88 32.89 6.66
CA ASN A 172 20.03 32.62 7.55
C ASN A 172 19.73 31.63 8.69
N GLY A 173 18.58 30.95 8.70
CA GLY A 173 18.14 30.09 9.80
C GLY A 173 17.84 28.64 9.40
N THR A 174 17.92 27.74 10.38
CA THR A 174 17.30 26.41 10.29
C THR A 174 15.78 26.52 10.45
N ILE A 175 15.04 25.52 9.98
CA ILE A 175 13.57 25.44 10.07
C ILE A 175 13.11 25.66 11.51
N SER A 176 13.71 24.97 12.51
CA SER A 176 13.30 25.10 13.92
C SER A 176 13.52 26.52 14.49
N ALA A 177 14.54 27.23 14.01
CA ALA A 177 14.86 28.59 14.42
C ALA A 177 13.94 29.64 13.78
N VAL A 178 13.47 29.38 12.55
CA VAL A 178 12.45 30.20 11.88
C VAL A 178 11.10 30.03 12.58
N PHE A 179 10.72 28.79 12.89
CA PHE A 179 9.44 28.48 13.54
C PHE A 179 9.57 28.38 15.06
N SER A 180 10.12 29.42 15.71
CA SER A 180 10.39 29.41 17.16
C SER A 180 9.13 29.38 18.03
N THR A 181 8.06 30.07 17.60
CA THR A 181 6.77 30.13 18.29
C THR A 181 5.81 29.03 17.83
N GLU A 182 5.35 28.21 18.77
CA GLU A 182 4.39 27.12 18.53
C GLU A 182 2.97 27.67 18.56
N ASN A 183 2.49 28.17 17.44
CA ASN A 183 1.10 28.58 17.27
C ASN A 183 0.46 27.86 16.06
N ALA A 184 -0.87 27.87 16.03
CA ALA A 184 -1.67 27.25 14.97
C ALA A 184 -1.76 28.10 13.69
N THR A 185 -1.00 29.18 13.58
CA THR A 185 -1.01 30.05 12.40
C THR A 185 -0.44 29.30 11.20
N LEU A 186 -1.15 29.36 10.08
CA LEU A 186 -0.74 28.69 8.83
C LEU A 186 0.48 29.37 8.21
N LEU A 187 1.38 28.59 7.60
CA LEU A 187 2.57 29.13 6.93
C LEU A 187 2.21 30.11 5.82
N SER A 188 1.12 29.88 5.08
CA SER A 188 0.67 30.75 3.99
C SER A 188 0.27 32.16 4.43
N THR A 189 0.02 32.37 5.73
CA THR A 189 -0.37 33.68 6.27
C THR A 189 0.82 34.57 6.61
N ASP A 190 2.03 34.01 6.70
CA ASP A 190 3.26 34.74 7.00
C ASP A 190 4.05 35.04 5.72
N THR A 191 3.55 36.01 4.95
CA THR A 191 4.17 36.40 3.66
C THR A 191 5.45 37.22 3.82
N THR A 192 5.76 37.69 5.04
CA THR A 192 6.93 38.52 5.32
C THR A 192 8.17 37.67 5.59
N ASN A 193 8.01 36.56 6.33
CA ASN A 193 9.13 35.71 6.74
C ASN A 193 9.17 34.37 6.00
N ILE A 194 8.03 33.86 5.53
CA ILE A 194 7.93 32.52 4.94
C ILE A 194 7.56 32.63 3.46
N ASN A 195 8.24 31.86 2.63
CA ASN A 195 7.88 31.65 1.24
C ASN A 195 7.85 30.14 0.95
N THR A 196 6.65 29.57 0.95
CA THR A 196 6.45 28.13 0.76
C THR A 196 6.84 27.65 -0.63
N GLN A 197 6.72 28.52 -1.65
CA GLN A 197 7.19 28.20 -3.02
C GLN A 197 8.71 28.09 -3.06
N GLY A 198 9.42 29.00 -2.39
CA GLY A 198 10.87 28.94 -2.28
C GLY A 198 11.33 27.75 -1.47
N MET A 199 10.66 27.43 -0.35
CA MET A 199 10.94 26.21 0.42
C MET A 199 10.77 24.95 -0.45
N ALA A 200 9.66 24.84 -1.18
CA ALA A 200 9.40 23.69 -2.06
C ALA A 200 10.44 23.59 -3.20
N THR A 201 10.83 24.74 -3.77
CA THR A 201 11.90 24.80 -4.78
C THR A 201 13.22 24.31 -4.21
N ASN A 202 13.62 24.82 -3.04
CA ASN A 202 14.84 24.40 -2.35
C ASN A 202 14.83 22.90 -2.05
N ILE A 203 13.73 22.38 -1.50
CA ILE A 203 13.53 20.94 -1.26
C ILE A 203 13.74 20.13 -2.55
N ASN A 204 13.26 20.62 -3.68
CA ASN A 204 13.42 19.93 -4.95
C ASN A 204 14.88 19.92 -5.47
N THR A 205 15.73 20.84 -5.02
CA THR A 205 17.17 20.86 -5.37
C THR A 205 18.05 19.95 -4.49
N LEU A 206 17.50 19.43 -3.38
CA LEU A 206 18.22 18.54 -2.47
C LEU A 206 18.64 17.22 -3.15
N THR A 207 19.70 16.58 -2.62
CA THR A 207 20.07 15.22 -3.07
C THR A 207 18.99 14.19 -2.73
N LYS A 208 19.07 12.98 -3.30
CA LYS A 208 18.09 11.92 -3.01
C LYS A 208 18.05 11.55 -1.53
N GLU A 209 19.22 11.53 -0.88
CA GLU A 209 19.38 11.21 0.54
C GLU A 209 18.81 12.33 1.42
N GLU A 210 19.02 13.58 1.03
CA GLU A 210 18.48 14.75 1.72
C GLU A 210 16.96 14.84 1.57
N LYS A 211 16.42 14.58 0.37
CA LYS A 211 14.96 14.46 0.15
C LYS A 211 14.35 13.36 1.00
N ALA A 212 15.04 12.22 1.17
CA ALA A 212 14.57 11.14 2.05
C ALA A 212 14.49 11.56 3.52
N ILE A 213 15.43 12.38 4.01
CA ILE A 213 15.37 12.97 5.36
C ILE A 213 14.14 13.88 5.50
N VAL A 214 13.94 14.78 4.53
CA VAL A 214 12.82 15.73 4.54
C VAL A 214 11.47 15.02 4.45
N ALA A 215 11.30 14.11 3.48
CA ALA A 215 10.08 13.33 3.31
C ALA A 215 9.80 12.44 4.52
N GLY A 216 10.84 11.82 5.08
CA GLY A 216 10.72 11.01 6.28
C GLY A 216 10.36 11.81 7.54
N ALA A 217 10.75 13.08 7.63
CA ALA A 217 10.31 13.96 8.70
C ALA A 217 8.83 14.38 8.51
N PHE A 218 8.42 14.69 7.28
CA PHE A 218 7.00 14.97 6.97
C PHE A 218 6.10 13.80 7.33
N ALA A 219 6.48 12.58 6.97
CA ALA A 219 5.70 11.39 7.30
C ALA A 219 5.48 11.22 8.81
N ARG A 220 6.42 11.65 9.66
CA ARG A 220 6.21 11.65 11.12
C ARG A 220 5.20 12.71 11.57
N VAL A 221 5.30 13.93 11.04
CA VAL A 221 4.43 15.05 11.43
C VAL A 221 3.02 14.87 10.90
N GLU A 222 2.88 14.33 9.69
CA GLU A 222 1.58 14.01 9.08
C GLU A 222 0.94 12.75 9.69
N GLY A 223 1.66 12.00 10.53
CA GLY A 223 1.19 10.75 11.13
C GLY A 223 0.95 9.68 10.07
N ALA A 224 1.94 9.38 9.26
CA ALA A 224 1.92 8.29 8.29
C ALA A 224 1.85 6.93 8.99
N GLU A 225 0.97 6.06 8.51
CA GLU A 225 0.83 4.70 9.02
C GLU A 225 1.75 3.72 8.29
N ILE A 226 2.04 2.61 8.96
CA ILE A 226 2.85 1.51 8.42
C ILE A 226 1.93 0.30 8.26
N ALA A 227 1.94 -0.30 7.08
CA ALA A 227 1.18 -1.49 6.74
C ALA A 227 2.12 -2.65 6.42
N GLU A 228 1.91 -3.79 7.07
CA GLU A 228 2.58 -5.04 6.73
C GLU A 228 1.58 -5.98 6.05
N ILE A 229 1.90 -6.40 4.82
CA ILE A 229 1.06 -7.30 4.02
C ILE A 229 1.93 -8.45 3.53
N ARG A 230 1.75 -9.63 4.10
CA ARG A 230 2.52 -10.82 3.69
C ARG A 230 1.80 -11.62 2.61
N ALA A 231 0.48 -11.75 2.77
CA ALA A 231 -0.37 -12.49 1.86
C ALA A 231 -1.81 -11.98 1.95
N VAL A 232 -2.57 -12.22 0.89
CA VAL A 232 -4.02 -12.05 0.88
C VAL A 232 -4.64 -13.44 0.83
N GLY A 233 -5.46 -13.77 1.83
CA GLY A 233 -6.32 -14.94 1.84
C GLY A 233 -7.69 -14.61 1.26
N SER A 234 -8.27 -15.54 0.53
CA SER A 234 -9.65 -15.47 0.05
C SER A 234 -10.33 -16.80 0.37
N THR A 235 -11.35 -16.76 1.22
CA THR A 235 -12.22 -17.92 1.47
C THR A 235 -13.53 -17.68 0.76
N SER A 236 -13.95 -18.56 -0.14
CA SER A 236 -15.24 -18.49 -0.82
C SER A 236 -16.18 -19.56 -0.28
N VAL A 237 -17.43 -19.20 -0.02
CA VAL A 237 -18.51 -20.14 0.30
C VAL A 237 -19.63 -19.91 -0.69
N MET A 238 -19.97 -20.93 -1.48
CA MET A 238 -21.00 -20.86 -2.51
C MET A 238 -22.03 -21.95 -2.31
N LEU A 239 -23.30 -21.62 -2.48
CA LEU A 239 -24.40 -22.55 -2.60
C LEU A 239 -24.83 -22.58 -4.06
N ASN A 240 -24.71 -23.73 -4.70
CA ASN A 240 -25.05 -23.94 -6.10
C ASN A 240 -26.27 -24.86 -6.24
N ALA A 241 -27.15 -24.50 -7.16
CA ALA A 241 -28.19 -25.37 -7.67
C ALA A 241 -27.80 -25.78 -9.10
N CYS A 242 -27.62 -27.07 -9.32
CA CYS A 242 -27.22 -27.66 -10.59
C CYS A 242 -28.35 -28.50 -11.18
N TYR A 243 -28.33 -28.61 -12.50
CA TYR A 243 -29.21 -29.49 -13.25
C TYR A 243 -28.41 -30.27 -14.29
N ASP A 244 -28.58 -31.58 -14.26
CA ASP A 244 -28.00 -32.55 -15.17
C ASP A 244 -28.97 -32.77 -16.33
N LEU A 245 -28.56 -32.40 -17.53
CA LEU A 245 -29.30 -32.65 -18.76
C LEU A 245 -29.05 -34.09 -19.19
N LEU A 246 -29.97 -34.97 -18.77
CA LEU A 246 -29.94 -36.39 -19.12
C LEU A 246 -30.22 -36.55 -20.63
N THR A 247 -29.18 -36.80 -21.42
CA THR A 247 -29.28 -37.20 -22.83
C THR A 247 -29.23 -38.71 -22.97
N GLU A 248 -30.25 -39.31 -23.60
CA GLU A 248 -30.29 -40.75 -23.89
C GLU A 248 -29.16 -41.16 -24.84
N GLY A 249 -28.40 -42.20 -24.48
CA GLY A 249 -27.46 -42.88 -25.38
C GLY A 249 -26.00 -42.42 -25.35
N VAL A 250 -25.59 -41.53 -24.45
CA VAL A 250 -24.18 -41.07 -24.35
C VAL A 250 -23.70 -41.19 -22.90
N GLY A 251 -22.49 -41.74 -22.68
CA GLY A 251 -21.88 -41.87 -21.34
C GLY A 251 -21.43 -40.54 -20.70
N VAL A 252 -21.89 -39.40 -21.23
CA VAL A 252 -21.53 -38.05 -20.81
C VAL A 252 -22.82 -37.28 -20.56
N VAL A 253 -22.93 -36.64 -19.39
CA VAL A 253 -24.11 -35.89 -18.96
C VAL A 253 -23.76 -34.41 -18.86
N PRO A 254 -24.23 -33.56 -19.78
CA PRO A 254 -24.08 -32.11 -19.64
C PRO A 254 -24.79 -31.60 -18.39
N TYR A 255 -24.21 -30.62 -17.71
CA TYR A 255 -24.80 -30.00 -16.54
C TYR A 255 -24.60 -28.49 -16.53
N ALA A 256 -25.51 -27.79 -15.86
CA ALA A 256 -25.40 -26.36 -15.60
C ALA A 256 -25.77 -26.06 -14.15
N CYS A 257 -25.07 -25.12 -13.52
CA CYS A 257 -25.33 -24.67 -12.17
C CYS A 257 -25.43 -23.15 -12.09
N ALA A 258 -26.30 -22.68 -11.21
CA ALA A 258 -26.35 -21.30 -10.76
C ALA A 258 -26.15 -21.28 -9.24
N GLY A 259 -25.26 -20.42 -8.75
CA GLY A 259 -24.95 -20.34 -7.34
C GLY A 259 -24.82 -18.92 -6.82
N ILE A 260 -25.09 -18.79 -5.53
CA ILE A 260 -24.98 -17.57 -4.75
C ILE A 260 -24.11 -17.85 -3.54
N GLY A 261 -23.41 -16.84 -3.04
CA GLY A 261 -22.54 -17.03 -1.90
C GLY A 261 -21.79 -15.78 -1.50
N GLY A 262 -20.66 -15.98 -0.84
CA GLY A 262 -19.82 -14.92 -0.34
C GLY A 262 -18.34 -15.23 -0.47
N ASN A 263 -17.58 -14.23 -0.87
CA ASN A 263 -16.13 -14.23 -0.77
C ASN A 263 -15.71 -13.43 0.46
N PHE A 264 -14.88 -14.04 1.29
CA PHE A 264 -14.35 -13.51 2.53
C PHE A 264 -12.86 -13.24 2.30
N VAL A 265 -12.53 -11.97 2.08
CA VAL A 265 -11.14 -11.55 1.85
C VAL A 265 -10.49 -11.20 3.19
N SER A 266 -9.33 -11.81 3.44
CA SER A 266 -8.48 -11.62 4.60
C SER A 266 -7.12 -11.09 4.12
N ILE A 267 -6.66 -9.96 4.66
CA ILE A 267 -5.36 -9.34 4.30
C ILE A 267 -4.39 -9.38 5.49
N ILE A 268 -4.93 -9.33 6.71
CA ILE A 268 -4.22 -9.28 8.00
C ILE A 268 -5.03 -10.15 8.99
N ASP A 269 -4.36 -10.80 9.94
CA ASP A 269 -5.03 -11.57 11.00
C ASP A 269 -6.17 -10.77 11.64
N GLY A 270 -7.40 -11.28 11.54
CA GLY A 270 -8.55 -10.81 12.31
C GLY A 270 -9.60 -9.95 11.59
N HIS A 271 -9.34 -9.41 10.38
CA HIS A 271 -10.36 -8.63 9.65
C HIS A 271 -10.84 -9.35 8.39
N VAL A 272 -12.10 -9.77 8.41
CA VAL A 272 -12.75 -10.45 7.29
C VAL A 272 -13.82 -9.54 6.71
N ASN A 273 -13.69 -9.19 5.43
CA ASN A 273 -14.70 -8.42 4.72
C ASN A 273 -15.56 -9.35 3.85
N PRO A 274 -16.85 -9.57 4.18
CA PRO A 274 -17.73 -10.38 3.35
C PRO A 274 -18.14 -9.60 2.09
N LYS A 275 -18.07 -10.25 0.93
CA LYS A 275 -18.60 -9.74 -0.34
C LYS A 275 -19.54 -10.77 -0.94
N PHE A 276 -20.74 -10.34 -1.31
CA PHE A 276 -21.67 -11.19 -2.04
C PHE A 276 -21.09 -11.59 -3.40
N ALA A 277 -21.26 -12.86 -3.77
CA ALA A 277 -20.79 -13.43 -5.01
C ALA A 277 -21.89 -14.26 -5.66
N TYR A 278 -21.90 -14.27 -6.99
CA TYR A 278 -22.73 -15.15 -7.81
C TYR A 278 -21.83 -15.90 -8.79
N ARG A 279 -22.24 -17.11 -9.15
CA ARG A 279 -21.45 -18.03 -9.98
C ARG A 279 -22.37 -18.80 -10.91
N VAL A 280 -21.93 -18.95 -12.16
CA VAL A 280 -22.58 -19.84 -13.13
C VAL A 280 -21.52 -20.84 -13.57
N LYS A 281 -21.85 -22.13 -13.48
CA LYS A 281 -21.00 -23.24 -13.92
C LYS A 281 -21.73 -24.01 -15.01
N ALA A 282 -21.02 -24.50 -16.01
CA ALA A 282 -21.56 -25.44 -16.97
C ALA A 282 -20.44 -26.40 -17.35
N GLY A 283 -20.79 -27.65 -17.61
CA GLY A 283 -19.80 -28.68 -17.81
C GLY A 283 -20.38 -30.01 -18.27
N LEU A 284 -19.54 -31.02 -18.27
CA LEU A 284 -19.84 -32.40 -18.62
C LEU A 284 -19.47 -33.32 -17.46
N SER A 285 -20.38 -34.20 -17.07
CA SER A 285 -20.15 -35.27 -16.10
C SER A 285 -19.95 -36.59 -16.83
N TYR A 286 -18.90 -37.34 -16.46
CA TYR A 286 -18.58 -38.66 -17.00
C TYR A 286 -18.55 -39.68 -15.87
N ALA A 287 -19.42 -40.69 -15.93
CA ALA A 287 -19.45 -41.75 -14.92
C ALA A 287 -18.26 -42.70 -15.13
N LEU A 288 -17.34 -42.75 -14.16
CA LEU A 288 -16.24 -43.71 -14.14
C LEU A 288 -16.68 -45.05 -13.51
N THR A 289 -17.43 -44.97 -12.42
CA THR A 289 -18.12 -46.09 -11.75
C THR A 289 -19.51 -45.63 -11.29
N PRO A 290 -20.42 -46.52 -10.83
CA PRO A 290 -21.71 -46.10 -10.29
C PRO A 290 -21.62 -45.10 -9.14
N GLU A 291 -20.52 -45.11 -8.38
CA GLU A 291 -20.27 -44.21 -7.24
C GLU A 291 -19.33 -43.04 -7.57
N ILE A 292 -18.59 -43.08 -8.68
CA ILE A 292 -17.55 -42.10 -9.01
C ILE A 292 -17.83 -41.49 -10.37
N SER A 293 -18.02 -40.17 -10.38
CA SER A 293 -18.14 -39.37 -11.61
C SER A 293 -17.02 -38.34 -11.69
N ALA A 294 -16.52 -38.11 -12.90
CA ALA A 294 -15.58 -37.05 -13.22
C ALA A 294 -16.31 -35.87 -13.87
N PHE A 295 -16.00 -34.65 -13.45
CA PHE A 295 -16.61 -33.42 -13.99
C PHE A 295 -15.59 -32.60 -14.79
N ALA A 296 -16.06 -31.98 -15.87
CA ALA A 296 -15.26 -31.15 -16.77
C ALA A 296 -15.95 -29.88 -17.22
#